data_AF-A0A8S1RAU9-F1
#
_entry.id   AF-A0A8S1RAU9-F1
#
_cell.length_a   1.000
_cell.length_b   1.000
_cell.length_c   1.000
_cell.angle_alpha   90.00
_cell.angle_beta   90.00
_cell.angle_gamma   90.00
#
_symmetry.space_group_name_H-M   'P 1'
#
loop_
_entity.id
_entity.type
_entity.pdbx_description
1 polymer ?
#
loop_
_entity_poly.entity_id
_entity_poly.type
_entity_poly.pdbx_seq_one_letter_code
_entity_poly.pdbx_strand_id
1 'polypeptide(L)'
;MKSQLAILILLLIVVAQTRRINFLGHRNEDENENKGDGEESHGNGEESNGNEGEESDGNEGEESGQKDSGDEGSNNDGSCSNSSGSTGSEPFEQETCKGVMFDAGSSGTRVFVYIWPCRLFNYANPEIEITQKAPSVKVNPGISHYGDNISGLREYFKPLIEFANEHVEEEVRHRTPILLGATAGMRILDWSQQYDVMEEVRSILRESGYLFESSDWARIISGKDEGAYLWLSVNYLKGYFASNNIDEQGRLIESYTTIDIGGASTQLADDINEEDQYYLSYDDEYQTDYHTFDTSIYNISLYSHSWLYFGQDQARIQINKFLRNLHKRSSSFQNPCFLKGYKSQFNDDVEVIGTGNPNDCKDLIDLYLLGFNSTCDQCALQESYIPTIRSDSKLYAGGSAEFVAKVFNDDDDFTWTQFEFFDEFCQKEFDEKNDDKYYPTQCFLGLYVQELLANGYRIPSDTLIETGKINKVEPSWTLAAIFDQIDDNESCSDSPHCNLRRHMKKWRKDSFHPSMKERKRNAPLSNLVQ
;
A
#
# COMPACT_ATOMS: atom_id res chain seq x y z
N MET A 1 -11.21 -1.74 22.01
CA MET A 1 -9.92 -1.45 22.66
C MET A 1 -9.12 -2.75 22.84
N LYS A 2 -9.03 -3.39 24.02
CA LYS A 2 -8.13 -4.56 24.25
C LYS A 2 -8.22 -5.73 23.24
N SER A 3 -9.35 -5.89 22.54
CA SER A 3 -9.48 -6.85 21.43
C SER A 3 -8.82 -6.40 20.12
N GLN A 4 -8.93 -5.11 19.75
CA GLN A 4 -8.57 -4.58 18.42
C GLN A 4 -7.08 -4.72 18.11
N LEU A 5 -6.22 -4.56 19.13
CA LEU A 5 -4.77 -4.73 18.99
C LEU A 5 -4.37 -6.19 18.76
N ALA A 6 -4.91 -7.11 19.58
CA ALA A 6 -4.70 -8.54 19.37
C ALA A 6 -5.13 -8.94 17.96
N ILE A 7 -6.12 -8.25 17.41
CA ILE A 7 -6.76 -8.50 16.12
C ILE A 7 -5.98 -7.92 14.93
N LEU A 8 -5.40 -6.71 14.98
CA LEU A 8 -4.42 -6.26 13.97
C LEU A 8 -3.20 -7.18 13.91
N ILE A 9 -2.74 -7.65 15.06
CA ILE A 9 -1.51 -8.44 15.08
C ILE A 9 -1.82 -9.93 14.88
N LEU A 10 -3.06 -10.40 15.04
CA LEU A 10 -3.56 -11.70 14.53
C LEU A 10 -3.89 -11.70 13.04
N LEU A 11 -4.34 -10.57 12.47
CA LEU A 11 -4.33 -10.30 11.03
C LEU A 11 -2.93 -10.63 10.49
N LEU A 12 -1.93 -9.86 10.93
CA LEU A 12 -0.54 -10.06 10.54
C LEU A 12 -0.06 -11.50 10.81
N ILE A 13 -0.23 -12.03 12.04
CA ILE A 13 0.27 -13.36 12.44
C ILE A 13 -0.31 -14.53 11.62
N VAL A 14 -1.43 -14.38 10.90
CA VAL A 14 -2.02 -15.50 10.12
C VAL A 14 -2.11 -15.29 8.60
N VAL A 15 -1.75 -14.11 8.08
CA VAL A 15 -1.11 -14.02 6.73
C VAL A 15 0.03 -15.05 6.60
N ALA A 16 0.59 -15.47 7.74
CA ALA A 16 1.61 -16.50 7.89
C ALA A 16 1.18 -17.98 7.85
N GLN A 17 -0.03 -18.38 8.24
CA GLN A 17 -0.27 -19.78 8.66
C GLN A 17 -1.05 -20.68 7.69
N THR A 18 -1.86 -20.14 6.77
CA THR A 18 -2.79 -20.93 5.93
C THR A 18 -2.14 -21.67 4.74
N ARG A 19 -1.01 -22.37 4.94
CA ARG A 19 -0.32 -23.16 3.90
C ARG A 19 0.07 -24.58 4.32
N ARG A 20 -0.81 -25.25 5.06
CA ARG A 20 -0.74 -26.70 5.32
C ARG A 20 -2.08 -27.42 5.15
N ILE A 21 -2.59 -27.39 3.93
CA ILE A 21 -3.38 -28.43 3.24
C ILE A 21 -3.23 -28.16 1.73
N ASN A 22 -3.43 -29.16 0.87
CA ASN A 22 -3.23 -29.13 -0.59
C ASN A 22 -1.77 -29.08 -1.10
N PHE A 23 -0.99 -30.14 -0.81
CA PHE A 23 0.12 -30.54 -1.71
C PHE A 23 0.37 -32.06 -1.76
N LEU A 24 -0.71 -32.84 -1.89
CA LEU A 24 -0.69 -34.25 -2.30
C LEU A 24 -1.86 -34.52 -3.25
N GLY A 25 -1.64 -34.35 -4.55
CA GLY A 25 -2.63 -34.61 -5.60
C GLY A 25 -1.99 -34.48 -6.98
N HIS A 26 -2.09 -35.54 -7.78
CA HIS A 26 -1.71 -35.64 -9.20
C HIS A 26 -0.37 -35.04 -9.65
N ARG A 27 0.65 -35.91 -9.68
CA ARG A 27 1.44 -36.06 -10.91
C ARG A 27 0.72 -37.03 -11.84
N ASN A 28 0.56 -36.68 -13.10
CA ASN A 28 1.28 -37.31 -14.22
C ASN A 28 0.97 -36.53 -15.50
N GLU A 29 1.93 -36.50 -16.42
CA GLU A 29 1.81 -35.89 -17.74
C GLU A 29 1.40 -36.96 -18.76
N ASP A 30 0.44 -36.64 -19.64
CA ASP A 30 0.16 -37.44 -20.85
C ASP A 30 0.85 -36.77 -22.05
N GLU A 31 1.69 -37.52 -22.76
CA GLU A 31 2.34 -37.05 -24.00
C GLU A 31 2.33 -38.13 -25.10
N ASN A 32 2.08 -37.68 -26.33
CA ASN A 32 2.33 -38.36 -27.63
C ASN A 32 1.48 -39.58 -28.06
N GLU A 33 0.49 -39.25 -28.90
CA GLU A 33 0.15 -39.89 -30.18
C GLU A 33 0.71 -41.28 -30.57
N ASN A 34 -0.19 -42.26 -30.62
CA ASN A 34 -0.64 -42.90 -31.88
C ASN A 34 0.40 -43.57 -32.82
N LYS A 35 0.52 -44.92 -32.77
CA LYS A 35 0.80 -45.81 -33.92
C LYS A 35 0.75 -47.31 -33.59
N GLY A 36 0.22 -48.12 -34.52
CA GLY A 36 0.59 -49.53 -34.69
C GLY A 36 -0.51 -50.56 -34.43
N ASP A 37 -0.97 -51.22 -35.49
CA ASP A 37 -1.84 -52.39 -35.47
C ASP A 37 -1.10 -53.67 -34.97
N GLY A 38 -1.82 -54.66 -34.43
CA GLY A 38 -1.23 -55.96 -34.07
C GLY A 38 -2.24 -56.95 -33.46
N GLU A 39 -2.37 -58.14 -34.06
CA GLU A 39 -3.43 -59.13 -33.78
C GLU A 39 -3.18 -60.08 -32.57
N GLU A 40 -4.23 -60.84 -32.28
CA GLU A 40 -4.43 -61.93 -31.31
C GLU A 40 -3.24 -62.88 -30.99
N SER A 41 -3.27 -63.49 -29.79
CA SER A 41 -3.30 -64.98 -29.63
C SER A 41 -3.40 -65.46 -28.16
N HIS A 42 -3.67 -66.77 -27.97
CA HIS A 42 -3.93 -67.44 -26.68
C HIS A 42 -2.65 -67.92 -25.93
N GLY A 43 -2.78 -68.33 -24.66
CA GLY A 43 -1.85 -69.29 -24.04
C GLY A 43 -2.02 -69.58 -22.53
N ASN A 44 -2.31 -70.84 -22.16
CA ASN A 44 -2.44 -71.32 -20.77
C ASN A 44 -1.09 -71.69 -20.11
N GLY A 45 -1.10 -71.89 -18.77
CA GLY A 45 -0.07 -72.62 -17.98
C GLY A 45 0.46 -71.78 -16.81
N GLU A 46 0.24 -72.04 -15.52
CA GLU A 46 0.38 -73.24 -14.65
C GLU A 46 1.72 -73.30 -13.87
N GLU A 47 1.60 -73.50 -12.54
CA GLU A 47 2.62 -74.00 -11.57
C GLU A 47 3.89 -73.13 -11.28
N SER A 48 4.49 -73.15 -10.07
CA SER A 48 4.09 -73.71 -8.75
C SER A 48 4.91 -73.17 -7.54
N ASN A 49 4.32 -73.33 -6.33
CA ASN A 49 4.90 -73.66 -5.00
C ASN A 49 5.97 -72.79 -4.26
N GLY A 50 5.72 -72.65 -2.94
CA GLY A 50 6.74 -72.49 -1.88
C GLY A 50 6.79 -71.11 -1.18
N ASN A 51 6.83 -70.98 0.15
CA ASN A 51 6.77 -71.99 1.23
C ASN A 51 6.27 -71.34 2.56
N GLU A 52 5.84 -72.15 3.53
CA GLU A 52 5.24 -71.70 4.82
C GLU A 52 6.23 -71.70 6.01
N GLY A 53 5.77 -71.19 7.18
CA GLY A 53 6.37 -71.34 8.52
C GLY A 53 6.90 -70.04 9.17
N GLU A 54 6.77 -69.79 10.48
CA GLU A 54 6.09 -70.56 11.56
C GLU A 54 5.81 -69.68 12.82
N GLU A 55 5.15 -70.27 13.82
CA GLU A 55 4.72 -69.80 15.17
C GLU A 55 5.89 -69.46 16.14
N SER A 56 5.79 -68.95 17.40
CA SER A 56 4.79 -68.28 18.28
C SER A 56 5.59 -67.43 19.36
N ASP A 57 5.28 -67.14 20.65
CA ASP A 57 4.25 -67.48 21.66
C ASP A 57 4.29 -66.56 22.92
N GLY A 58 3.28 -66.66 23.81
CA GLY A 58 3.31 -66.28 25.25
C GLY A 58 3.03 -64.79 25.64
N ASN A 59 1.94 -64.46 26.36
CA ASN A 59 1.65 -64.63 27.82
C ASN A 59 2.17 -63.47 28.73
N GLU A 60 1.55 -63.05 29.84
CA GLU A 60 0.15 -62.98 30.34
C GLU A 60 0.18 -62.30 31.74
N GLY A 61 -0.98 -61.89 32.29
CA GLY A 61 -1.15 -61.40 33.68
C GLY A 61 -1.37 -59.87 33.80
N GLU A 62 -2.45 -59.31 34.36
CA GLU A 62 -3.23 -59.57 35.59
C GLU A 62 -2.55 -59.14 36.91
N GLU A 63 -3.25 -58.59 37.93
CA GLU A 63 -4.49 -57.78 37.98
C GLU A 63 -4.62 -57.15 39.39
N SER A 64 -5.38 -56.05 39.50
CA SER A 64 -6.04 -55.56 40.74
C SER A 64 -5.15 -54.99 41.88
N GLY A 65 -5.75 -54.18 42.78
CA GLY A 65 -5.03 -53.60 43.93
C GLY A 65 -5.72 -52.48 44.72
N GLN A 66 -7.05 -52.31 44.62
CA GLN A 66 -7.76 -51.18 45.25
C GLN A 66 -8.17 -51.47 46.71
N LYS A 67 -7.90 -50.54 47.63
CA LYS A 67 -8.55 -50.44 48.96
C LYS A 67 -8.43 -49.05 49.56
N ASP A 68 -9.27 -48.77 50.55
CA ASP A 68 -9.77 -47.43 50.90
C ASP A 68 -9.89 -47.24 52.44
N SER A 69 -10.17 -46.00 52.86
CA SER A 69 -10.50 -45.49 54.21
C SER A 69 -9.38 -45.37 55.26
N GLY A 70 -9.37 -44.22 55.95
CA GLY A 70 -8.44 -43.86 57.03
C GLY A 70 -8.47 -42.36 57.32
N ASP A 71 -9.42 -41.90 58.13
CA ASP A 71 -9.72 -40.48 58.40
C ASP A 71 -8.92 -39.91 59.59
N GLU A 72 -8.36 -38.71 59.44
CA GLU A 72 -8.01 -37.79 60.54
C GLU A 72 -7.80 -36.36 60.00
N GLY A 73 -8.56 -35.37 60.48
CA GLY A 73 -8.58 -34.01 59.92
C GLY A 73 -8.19 -32.90 60.91
N SER A 74 -7.59 -31.81 60.40
CA SER A 74 -7.49 -30.55 61.14
C SER A 74 -7.41 -29.30 60.25
N ASN A 75 -8.44 -28.46 60.40
CA ASN A 75 -8.52 -26.99 60.26
C ASN A 75 -7.41 -26.21 59.52
N ASN A 76 -7.84 -25.35 58.59
CA ASN A 76 -7.31 -23.98 58.49
C ASN A 76 -8.29 -23.04 57.75
N ASP A 77 -9.23 -22.43 58.48
CA ASP A 77 -9.90 -21.18 58.08
C ASP A 77 -9.08 -20.00 58.63
N GLY A 78 -8.73 -19.01 57.79
CA GLY A 78 -7.60 -18.12 58.13
C GLY A 78 -7.45 -16.77 57.40
N SER A 79 -8.56 -16.10 57.06
CA SER A 79 -8.70 -14.65 56.83
C SER A 79 -7.55 -13.80 56.24
N CYS A 80 -7.81 -13.11 55.13
CA CYS A 80 -6.93 -12.05 54.60
C CYS A 80 -6.60 -10.98 55.66
N SER A 81 -5.33 -10.60 55.77
CA SER A 81 -4.89 -9.48 56.62
C SER A 81 -4.01 -8.49 55.85
N ASN A 82 -4.47 -7.23 55.78
CA ASN A 82 -3.72 -6.16 55.12
C ASN A 82 -2.44 -5.84 55.91
N SER A 83 -1.28 -5.93 55.25
CA SER A 83 -0.07 -5.23 55.67
C SER A 83 0.22 -4.11 54.67
N SER A 84 0.04 -2.87 55.12
CA SER A 84 0.23 -1.66 54.31
C SER A 84 1.72 -1.34 54.13
N GLY A 85 2.45 -2.17 53.38
CA GLY A 85 3.80 -1.88 52.96
C GLY A 85 3.79 -0.83 51.85
N SER A 86 4.20 0.40 52.16
CA SER A 86 4.36 1.45 51.14
C SER A 86 5.63 1.20 50.33
N THR A 87 5.52 0.33 49.33
CA THR A 87 6.44 0.30 48.19
C THR A 87 5.93 1.28 47.17
N GLY A 88 6.63 2.41 47.01
CA GLY A 88 6.43 3.29 45.85
C GLY A 88 6.91 2.57 44.61
N SER A 89 5.99 1.95 43.87
CA SER A 89 6.25 1.52 42.50
C SER A 89 6.40 2.78 41.65
N GLU A 90 7.63 3.12 41.27
CA GLU A 90 7.83 4.03 40.14
C GLU A 90 7.09 3.44 38.93
N PRO A 91 6.39 4.27 38.13
CA PRO A 91 5.71 3.77 36.94
C PRO A 91 6.76 3.15 36.02
N PHE A 92 6.48 1.93 35.54
CA PHE A 92 7.38 1.24 34.63
C PHE A 92 7.35 1.96 33.29
N GLU A 93 8.30 2.87 33.06
CA GLU A 93 8.42 3.58 31.79
C GLU A 93 8.66 2.56 30.67
N GLN A 94 7.67 2.43 29.79
CA GLN A 94 7.71 1.49 28.69
C GLN A 94 8.74 2.00 27.67
N GLU A 95 9.80 1.23 27.44
CA GLU A 95 10.86 1.61 26.50
C GLU A 95 10.25 1.96 25.13
N THR A 96 10.62 3.11 24.57
CA THR A 96 10.11 3.57 23.28
C THR A 96 11.07 3.23 22.16
N CYS A 97 10.54 2.57 21.14
CA CYS A 97 11.24 2.25 19.90
C CYS A 97 10.96 3.34 18.87
N LYS A 98 11.95 3.58 18.01
CA LYS A 98 11.88 4.59 16.94
C LYS A 98 12.24 3.95 15.61
N GLY A 99 11.84 4.58 14.51
CA GLY A 99 12.23 4.17 13.17
C GLY A 99 12.04 5.31 12.17
N VAL A 100 12.93 5.39 11.19
CA VAL A 100 13.01 6.51 10.25
C VAL A 100 12.59 6.01 8.86
N MET A 101 11.49 6.53 8.34
CA MET A 101 10.93 6.13 7.05
C MET A 101 10.91 7.29 6.07
N PHE A 102 11.45 7.08 4.87
CA PHE A 102 11.49 8.05 3.80
C PHE A 102 10.43 7.72 2.73
N ASP A 103 9.51 8.66 2.51
CA ASP A 103 8.64 8.72 1.33
C ASP A 103 9.37 9.47 0.22
N ALA A 104 9.91 8.74 -0.75
CA ALA A 104 10.60 9.32 -1.91
C ALA A 104 9.62 9.50 -3.09
N GLY A 105 8.59 10.32 -2.86
CA GLY A 105 7.60 10.71 -3.86
C GLY A 105 8.15 11.61 -4.97
N SER A 106 7.39 11.73 -6.07
CA SER A 106 7.84 12.39 -7.32
C SER A 106 8.13 13.88 -7.20
N SER A 107 7.38 14.61 -6.37
CA SER A 107 7.55 16.07 -6.19
C SER A 107 8.62 16.44 -5.14
N GLY A 108 9.03 15.50 -4.30
CA GLY A 108 9.98 15.71 -3.21
C GLY A 108 9.94 14.60 -2.18
N THR A 109 11.05 14.37 -1.48
CA THR A 109 11.16 13.35 -0.43
C THR A 109 10.71 13.90 0.92
N ARG A 110 9.85 13.16 1.61
CA ARG A 110 9.56 13.35 3.05
C ARG A 110 10.37 12.35 3.87
N VAL A 111 10.81 12.75 5.05
CA VAL A 111 11.25 11.82 6.11
C VAL A 111 10.25 11.89 7.26
N PHE A 112 9.92 10.74 7.83
CA PHE A 112 9.09 10.57 9.02
C PHE A 112 9.90 9.85 10.10
N VAL A 113 9.81 10.32 11.35
CA VAL A 113 10.32 9.59 12.52
C VAL A 113 9.12 9.03 13.28
N TYR A 114 8.87 7.74 13.12
CA TYR A 114 7.84 7.03 13.86
C TYR A 114 8.37 6.62 15.23
N ILE A 115 7.48 6.65 16.22
CA ILE A 115 7.75 6.28 17.62
C ILE A 115 6.62 5.36 18.08
N TRP A 116 6.96 4.23 18.69
CA TRP A 116 6.00 3.27 19.24
C TRP A 116 6.58 2.60 20.50
N PRO A 117 5.76 2.02 21.38
CA PRO A 117 6.28 1.28 22.52
C PRO A 117 7.00 -0.01 22.08
N CYS A 118 8.22 -0.25 22.57
CA CYS A 118 9.00 -1.46 22.27
C CYS A 118 8.27 -2.74 22.74
N ARG A 119 8.60 -3.85 22.09
CA ARG A 119 8.02 -5.17 22.40
C ARG A 119 8.60 -5.75 23.70
N LEU A 120 7.79 -5.81 24.75
CA LEU A 120 8.16 -6.41 26.04
C LEU A 120 8.02 -7.95 26.02
N PHE A 121 8.97 -8.60 25.34
CA PHE A 121 9.18 -10.07 25.28
C PHE A 121 8.09 -10.91 24.57
N ASN A 122 8.43 -12.18 24.30
CA ASN A 122 7.84 -13.12 23.32
C ASN A 122 6.35 -13.49 23.46
N TYR A 123 5.56 -12.84 24.33
CA TYR A 123 4.16 -13.20 24.60
C TYR A 123 3.16 -12.03 24.60
N ALA A 124 3.59 -10.80 24.32
CA ALA A 124 2.68 -9.66 24.20
C ALA A 124 2.98 -8.85 22.94
N ASN A 125 2.01 -8.83 22.02
CA ASN A 125 1.99 -7.90 20.90
C ASN A 125 1.89 -6.46 21.45
N PRO A 126 2.71 -5.49 20.99
CA PRO A 126 2.83 -4.19 21.63
C PRO A 126 1.54 -3.38 21.51
N GLU A 127 1.08 -2.76 22.60
CA GLU A 127 -0.09 -1.88 22.61
C GLU A 127 0.27 -0.52 22.01
N ILE A 128 0.28 -0.46 20.66
CA ILE A 128 0.65 0.74 19.91
C ILE A 128 -0.47 1.78 20.01
N GLU A 129 -0.33 2.68 20.99
CA GLU A 129 -0.91 4.01 20.90
C GLU A 129 -0.14 4.82 19.84
N ILE A 130 -0.73 5.03 18.66
CA ILE A 130 -0.28 6.10 17.73
C ILE A 130 -0.93 7.43 18.17
N THR A 131 -0.69 7.82 19.43
CA THR A 131 -1.18 9.06 20.04
C THR A 131 -0.31 10.28 19.73
N GLN A 132 0.82 10.08 19.03
CA GLN A 132 1.75 11.13 18.65
C GLN A 132 1.83 11.29 17.13
N LYS A 133 1.72 12.53 16.66
CA LYS A 133 2.03 12.91 15.28
C LYS A 133 3.53 12.67 15.04
N ALA A 134 3.87 11.74 14.15
CA ALA A 134 5.25 11.52 13.71
C ALA A 134 5.89 12.85 13.24
N PRO A 135 7.05 13.27 13.77
CA PRO A 135 7.81 14.38 13.23
C PRO A 135 8.21 14.10 11.78
N SER A 136 8.02 15.10 10.91
CA SER A 136 8.36 14.98 9.49
C SER A 136 8.79 16.32 8.88
N VAL A 137 9.63 16.24 7.84
CA VAL A 137 10.01 17.36 6.99
C VAL A 137 10.08 16.89 5.53
N LYS A 138 9.83 17.80 4.58
CA LYS A 138 9.91 17.55 3.13
C LYS A 138 10.95 18.44 2.47
N VAL A 139 11.73 17.88 1.55
CA VAL A 139 12.55 18.62 0.58
C VAL A 139 12.08 18.32 -0.84
N ASN A 140 12.37 19.22 -1.79
CA ASN A 140 12.01 19.08 -3.21
C ASN A 140 13.25 19.41 -4.07
N PRO A 141 13.39 18.95 -5.32
CA PRO A 141 12.48 18.06 -6.08
C PRO A 141 12.54 16.61 -5.59
N GLY A 142 11.75 15.68 -6.17
CA GLY A 142 11.86 14.25 -5.84
C GLY A 142 13.18 13.63 -6.33
N ILE A 143 13.62 12.53 -5.71
CA ILE A 143 14.91 11.89 -6.05
C ILE A 143 15.06 11.49 -7.52
N SER A 144 13.94 11.28 -8.22
CA SER A 144 13.91 11.01 -9.66
C SER A 144 14.47 12.14 -10.53
N HIS A 145 14.59 13.36 -10.00
CA HIS A 145 15.30 14.46 -10.65
C HIS A 145 16.80 14.18 -10.87
N TYR A 146 17.40 13.35 -10.02
CA TYR A 146 18.83 12.98 -10.10
C TYR A 146 19.10 11.80 -11.04
N GLY A 147 18.10 11.34 -11.80
CA GLY A 147 18.22 10.19 -12.70
C GLY A 147 19.31 10.32 -13.77
N ASP A 148 19.56 11.54 -14.28
CA ASP A 148 20.63 11.81 -15.25
C ASP A 148 21.98 12.16 -14.59
N ASN A 149 21.99 12.50 -13.30
CA ASN A 149 23.21 12.89 -12.57
C ASN A 149 23.02 12.82 -11.04
N ILE A 150 23.59 11.78 -10.41
CA ILE A 150 23.53 11.57 -8.95
C ILE A 150 24.40 12.53 -8.12
N SER A 151 25.25 13.38 -8.72
CA SER A 151 26.28 14.15 -7.98
C SER A 151 25.78 15.21 -6.99
N GLY A 152 24.47 15.46 -6.92
CA GLY A 152 23.84 16.29 -5.89
C GLY A 152 23.11 15.51 -4.77
N LEU A 153 22.95 14.19 -4.91
CA LEU A 153 22.01 13.40 -4.11
C LEU A 153 22.39 13.35 -2.61
N ARG A 154 23.69 13.37 -2.29
CA ARG A 154 24.18 13.39 -0.90
C ARG A 154 23.82 14.67 -0.14
N GLU A 155 24.02 15.84 -0.75
CA GLU A 155 23.65 17.13 -0.15
C GLU A 155 22.12 17.31 -0.11
N TYR A 156 21.38 16.67 -1.03
CA TYR A 156 19.91 16.61 -0.99
C TYR A 156 19.37 15.79 0.20
N PHE A 157 19.99 14.64 0.53
CA PHE A 157 19.57 13.82 1.67
C PHE A 157 19.99 14.38 3.03
N LYS A 158 21.09 15.13 3.09
CA LYS A 158 21.65 15.72 4.31
C LYS A 158 20.61 16.41 5.22
N PRO A 159 19.77 17.37 4.79
CA PRO A 159 18.76 17.99 5.66
C PRO A 159 17.69 17.00 6.18
N LEU A 160 17.41 15.90 5.47
CA LEU A 160 16.50 14.86 5.94
C LEU A 160 17.16 13.99 7.03
N ILE A 161 18.45 13.67 6.86
CA ILE A 161 19.24 12.92 7.84
C ILE A 161 19.51 13.78 9.09
N GLU A 162 19.79 15.07 8.91
CA GLU A 162 19.92 16.05 10.01
C GLU A 162 18.60 16.15 10.81
N PHE A 163 17.45 16.27 10.15
CA PHE A 163 16.14 16.23 10.83
C PHE A 163 15.88 14.90 11.56
N ALA A 164 16.26 13.76 10.99
CA ALA A 164 16.15 12.47 11.68
C ALA A 164 17.06 12.42 12.93
N ASN A 165 18.27 12.98 12.84
CA ASN A 165 19.22 13.06 13.96
C ASN A 165 18.72 13.98 15.10
N GLU A 166 17.94 15.02 14.79
CA GLU A 166 17.29 15.87 15.80
C GLU A 166 16.22 15.13 16.63
N HIS A 167 15.62 14.07 16.09
CA HIS A 167 14.50 13.33 16.69
C HIS A 167 14.88 11.92 17.19
N VAL A 168 16.11 11.46 16.91
CA VAL A 168 16.66 10.17 17.37
C VAL A 168 18.02 10.39 18.02
N GLU A 169 18.11 9.99 19.28
CA GLU A 169 19.28 10.12 20.16
C GLU A 169 20.45 9.28 19.64
N GLU A 170 21.67 9.82 19.72
CA GLU A 170 22.86 9.21 19.11
C GLU A 170 23.14 7.79 19.64
N GLU A 171 22.86 7.58 20.92
CA GLU A 171 22.97 6.31 21.62
C GLU A 171 22.07 5.21 21.04
N VAL A 172 20.96 5.57 20.37
CA VAL A 172 19.98 4.60 19.83
C VAL A 172 19.91 4.54 18.30
N ARG A 173 20.57 5.45 17.55
CA ARG A 173 20.58 5.43 16.07
C ARG A 173 21.02 4.07 15.52
N HIS A 174 22.09 3.49 16.06
CA HIS A 174 22.63 2.19 15.63
C HIS A 174 21.66 1.00 15.76
N ARG A 175 20.57 1.13 16.55
CA ARG A 175 19.47 0.15 16.68
C ARG A 175 18.13 0.65 16.13
N THR A 176 18.09 1.86 15.61
CA THR A 176 16.91 2.50 14.97
C THR A 176 16.96 2.20 13.48
N PRO A 177 15.99 1.47 12.90
CA PRO A 177 15.97 1.17 11.48
C PRO A 177 15.71 2.43 10.64
N ILE A 178 16.47 2.56 9.54
CA ILE A 178 16.27 3.59 8.51
C ILE A 178 15.86 2.92 7.20
N LEU A 179 14.74 3.38 6.61
CA LEU A 179 14.14 2.76 5.44
C LEU A 179 13.65 3.83 4.44
N LEU A 180 13.55 3.46 3.17
CA LEU A 180 13.06 4.32 2.08
C LEU A 180 12.23 3.52 1.08
N GLY A 181 11.02 4.02 0.82
CA GLY A 181 10.22 3.63 -0.35
C GLY A 181 10.15 4.78 -1.33
N ALA A 182 10.65 4.57 -2.55
CA ALA A 182 10.52 5.50 -3.66
C ALA A 182 9.34 5.14 -4.53
N THR A 183 8.55 6.13 -4.95
CA THR A 183 7.23 5.85 -5.55
C THR A 183 7.21 6.10 -7.07
N ALA A 184 6.04 6.44 -7.64
CA ALA A 184 5.82 6.65 -9.07
C ALA A 184 6.87 7.53 -9.79
N GLY A 185 7.48 8.50 -9.10
CA GLY A 185 8.58 9.31 -9.66
C GLY A 185 9.76 8.48 -10.14
N MET A 186 10.16 7.46 -9.37
CA MET A 186 11.22 6.53 -9.77
C MET A 186 10.72 5.49 -10.78
N ARG A 187 9.47 5.02 -10.68
CA ARG A 187 8.89 4.06 -11.65
C ARG A 187 8.89 4.57 -13.10
N ILE A 188 8.80 5.89 -13.29
CA ILE A 188 8.83 6.54 -14.62
C ILE A 188 10.22 6.46 -15.29
N LEU A 189 11.31 6.58 -14.53
CA LEU A 189 12.68 6.60 -15.04
C LEU A 189 13.05 5.31 -15.80
N ASP A 190 14.12 5.35 -16.59
CA ASP A 190 14.68 4.15 -17.21
C ASP A 190 15.59 3.38 -16.25
N TRP A 191 15.73 2.08 -16.49
CA TRP A 191 16.23 1.12 -15.50
C TRP A 191 17.64 1.44 -14.96
N SER A 192 18.54 1.99 -15.80
CA SER A 192 19.87 2.44 -15.35
C SER A 192 19.78 3.63 -14.40
N GLN A 193 18.96 4.64 -14.74
CA GLN A 193 18.73 5.82 -13.87
C GLN A 193 18.10 5.38 -12.53
N GLN A 194 17.18 4.42 -12.56
CA GLN A 194 16.60 3.81 -11.35
C GLN A 194 17.68 3.13 -10.49
N TYR A 195 18.56 2.34 -11.11
CA TYR A 195 19.64 1.63 -10.44
C TYR A 195 20.66 2.59 -9.81
N ASP A 196 21.19 3.54 -10.59
CA ASP A 196 22.26 4.45 -10.18
C ASP A 196 21.82 5.36 -9.01
N VAL A 197 20.58 5.88 -9.04
CA VAL A 197 20.00 6.65 -7.93
C VAL A 197 19.81 5.77 -6.69
N MET A 198 19.24 4.57 -6.84
CA MET A 198 18.93 3.72 -5.68
C MET A 198 20.18 3.13 -5.01
N GLU A 199 21.27 2.87 -5.74
CA GLU A 199 22.54 2.44 -5.13
C GLU A 199 23.22 3.56 -4.33
N GLU A 200 23.17 4.81 -4.80
CA GLU A 200 23.69 5.95 -4.02
C GLU A 200 22.79 6.23 -2.79
N VAL A 201 21.46 6.13 -2.92
CA VAL A 201 20.55 6.14 -1.75
C VAL A 201 20.94 5.06 -0.75
N ARG A 202 21.15 3.81 -1.20
CA ARG A 202 21.60 2.71 -0.32
C ARG A 202 22.93 3.01 0.35
N SER A 203 23.82 3.76 -0.30
CA SER A 203 25.08 4.18 0.33
C SER A 203 24.88 5.27 1.37
N ILE A 204 24.09 6.30 1.07
CA ILE A 204 23.71 7.35 2.03
C ILE A 204 23.08 6.74 3.30
N LEU A 205 22.16 5.79 3.16
CA LEU A 205 21.52 5.15 4.32
C LEU A 205 22.49 4.23 5.09
N ARG A 206 23.35 3.45 4.40
CA ARG A 206 24.43 2.66 5.03
C ARG A 206 25.44 3.54 5.80
N GLU A 207 25.68 4.76 5.34
CA GLU A 207 26.65 5.70 5.93
C GLU A 207 26.05 6.60 7.02
N SER A 208 24.73 6.53 7.25
CA SER A 208 23.98 7.44 8.14
C SER A 208 24.19 7.23 9.65
N GLY A 209 24.76 6.10 10.06
CA GLY A 209 24.86 5.70 11.48
C GLY A 209 23.59 5.05 12.06
N TYR A 210 22.52 4.94 11.27
CA TYR A 210 21.32 4.17 11.62
C TYR A 210 21.46 2.69 11.26
N LEU A 211 20.54 1.85 11.76
CA LEU A 211 20.45 0.45 11.35
C LEU A 211 19.91 0.35 9.92
N PHE A 212 20.68 -0.23 9.00
CA PHE A 212 20.27 -0.51 7.62
C PHE A 212 20.71 -1.93 7.23
N GLU A 213 19.83 -2.93 7.34
CA GLU A 213 20.22 -4.34 7.22
C GLU A 213 20.19 -4.93 5.80
N SER A 214 19.34 -4.41 4.90
CA SER A 214 19.18 -4.97 3.55
C SER A 214 19.05 -3.87 2.50
N SER A 215 19.52 -4.15 1.28
CA SER A 215 19.20 -3.35 0.08
C SER A 215 17.71 -3.16 -0.13
N ASP A 216 16.88 -4.09 0.34
CA ASP A 216 15.42 -4.06 0.22
C ASP A 216 14.76 -3.01 1.13
N TRP A 217 15.47 -2.52 2.17
CA TRP A 217 15.01 -1.38 2.98
C TRP A 217 15.13 -0.04 2.26
N ALA A 218 15.78 0.00 1.09
CA ALA A 218 15.74 1.12 0.16
C ALA A 218 15.27 0.61 -1.20
N ARG A 219 13.95 0.65 -1.43
CA ARG A 219 13.30 0.06 -2.61
C ARG A 219 12.43 1.06 -3.36
N ILE A 220 12.25 0.82 -4.65
CA ILE A 220 11.12 1.39 -5.39
C ILE A 220 9.92 0.51 -5.01
N ILE A 221 8.83 1.11 -4.51
CA ILE A 221 7.62 0.37 -4.15
C ILE A 221 6.75 0.17 -5.39
N SER A 222 6.01 -0.94 -5.44
CA SER A 222 4.94 -1.06 -6.45
C SER A 222 3.84 -0.06 -6.12
N GLY A 223 3.10 0.40 -7.12
CA GLY A 223 1.97 1.29 -6.86
C GLY A 223 0.79 0.63 -6.15
N LYS A 224 0.76 -0.71 -6.15
CA LYS A 224 -0.22 -1.54 -5.44
C LYS A 224 0.16 -1.68 -3.97
N ASP A 225 1.46 -1.79 -3.65
CA ASP A 225 1.98 -1.62 -2.29
C ASP A 225 1.56 -0.23 -1.74
N GLU A 226 1.82 0.83 -2.53
CA GLU A 226 1.53 2.24 -2.19
C GLU A 226 0.05 2.44 -1.81
N GLY A 227 -0.89 1.88 -2.59
CA GLY A 227 -2.33 1.92 -2.29
C GLY A 227 -2.73 1.03 -1.10
N ALA A 228 -2.31 -0.24 -1.08
CA ALA A 228 -2.67 -1.19 -0.02
C ALA A 228 -2.16 -0.75 1.37
N TYR A 229 -0.94 -0.20 1.44
CA TYR A 229 -0.41 0.35 2.69
C TYR A 229 -1.19 1.61 3.15
N LEU A 230 -1.72 2.44 2.25
CA LEU A 230 -2.60 3.55 2.64
C LEU A 230 -3.93 3.03 3.18
N TRP A 231 -4.56 2.05 2.51
CA TRP A 231 -5.79 1.41 2.97
C TRP A 231 -5.65 0.83 4.39
N LEU A 232 -4.57 0.09 4.63
CA LEU A 232 -4.21 -0.43 5.96
C LEU A 232 -4.04 0.70 6.98
N SER A 233 -3.37 1.79 6.60
CA SER A 233 -3.11 2.93 7.49
C SER A 233 -4.38 3.68 7.88
N VAL A 234 -5.29 3.94 6.93
CA VAL A 234 -6.58 4.60 7.16
C VAL A 234 -7.48 3.72 8.03
N ASN A 235 -7.71 2.46 7.63
CA ASN A 235 -8.59 1.55 8.36
C ASN A 235 -8.08 1.22 9.77
N TYR A 236 -6.76 1.21 9.98
CA TYR A 236 -6.16 1.15 11.31
C TYR A 236 -6.41 2.41 12.14
N LEU A 237 -6.08 3.61 11.62
CA LEU A 237 -6.27 4.87 12.33
C LEU A 237 -7.76 5.16 12.64
N LYS A 238 -8.67 4.64 11.81
CA LYS A 238 -10.12 4.66 12.02
C LYS A 238 -10.65 3.57 12.96
N GLY A 239 -9.85 2.54 13.26
CA GLY A 239 -10.21 1.45 14.16
C GLY A 239 -11.15 0.39 13.58
N TYR A 240 -11.17 0.20 12.26
CA TYR A 240 -12.05 -0.77 11.58
C TYR A 240 -11.55 -2.22 11.70
N PHE A 241 -10.25 -2.43 12.01
CA PHE A 241 -9.71 -3.73 12.44
C PHE A 241 -10.10 -4.06 13.89
N ALA A 242 -11.41 -4.10 14.14
CA ALA A 242 -12.00 -4.33 15.45
C ALA A 242 -12.87 -5.58 15.52
N SER A 243 -12.87 -6.24 16.69
CA SER A 243 -13.73 -7.40 17.00
C SER A 243 -15.23 -7.19 16.80
N ASN A 244 -15.69 -5.93 16.77
CA ASN A 244 -17.09 -5.55 16.58
C ASN A 244 -17.39 -5.06 15.15
N ASN A 245 -16.43 -5.19 14.24
CA ASN A 245 -16.55 -4.90 12.82
C ASN A 245 -16.16 -6.16 12.00
N ILE A 246 -16.47 -7.34 12.55
CA ILE A 246 -16.21 -8.64 11.91
C ILE A 246 -17.51 -9.45 11.89
N ASP A 247 -17.84 -10.04 10.75
CA ASP A 247 -18.96 -10.99 10.63
C ASP A 247 -18.60 -12.40 11.17
N GLU A 248 -19.59 -13.30 11.18
CA GLU A 248 -19.42 -14.68 11.63
C GLU A 248 -18.51 -15.53 10.71
N GLN A 249 -18.19 -15.04 9.51
CA GLN A 249 -17.29 -15.69 8.55
C GLN A 249 -15.85 -15.18 8.70
N GLY A 250 -15.61 -14.20 9.57
CA GLY A 250 -14.33 -13.51 9.64
C GLY A 250 -14.12 -12.60 8.44
N ARG A 251 -15.03 -11.69 8.12
CA ARG A 251 -14.85 -10.63 7.12
C ARG A 251 -15.12 -9.27 7.74
N LEU A 252 -14.55 -8.20 7.21
CA LEU A 252 -14.92 -6.84 7.61
C LEU A 252 -16.41 -6.61 7.31
N ILE A 253 -17.14 -6.00 8.25
CA ILE A 253 -18.54 -5.60 8.02
C ILE A 253 -18.58 -4.27 7.25
N GLU A 254 -17.61 -3.39 7.53
CA GLU A 254 -17.38 -2.13 6.85
C GLU A 254 -15.86 -1.90 6.72
N SER A 255 -15.44 -1.10 5.75
CA SER A 255 -14.10 -0.47 5.70
C SER A 255 -14.18 0.92 5.05
N TYR A 256 -13.06 1.63 4.99
CA TYR A 256 -12.87 2.76 4.08
C TYR A 256 -12.21 2.32 2.78
N THR A 257 -12.85 2.60 1.65
CA THR A 257 -12.19 2.75 0.36
C THR A 257 -11.16 3.88 0.46
N THR A 258 -9.97 3.70 -0.10
CA THR A 258 -8.91 4.73 -0.06
C THR A 258 -8.41 5.11 -1.44
N ILE A 259 -8.16 6.41 -1.61
CA ILE A 259 -7.62 7.01 -2.83
C ILE A 259 -6.39 7.84 -2.46
N ASP A 260 -5.30 7.76 -3.22
CA ASP A 260 -4.17 8.70 -3.11
C ASP A 260 -3.91 9.35 -4.46
N ILE A 261 -4.07 10.68 -4.55
CA ILE A 261 -3.85 11.43 -5.78
C ILE A 261 -2.46 12.06 -5.71
N GLY A 262 -1.44 11.23 -5.97
CA GLY A 262 -0.04 11.63 -5.97
C GLY A 262 0.34 12.59 -7.10
N GLY A 263 1.62 12.95 -7.17
CA GLY A 263 2.16 13.80 -8.25
C GLY A 263 2.38 13.04 -9.56
N ALA A 264 2.70 11.74 -9.50
CA ALA A 264 3.07 10.93 -10.68
C ALA A 264 2.23 9.66 -10.89
N SER A 265 1.46 9.21 -9.90
CA SER A 265 0.41 8.20 -10.03
C SER A 265 -0.82 8.66 -9.24
N THR A 266 -1.95 7.99 -9.49
CA THR A 266 -3.08 7.97 -8.57
C THR A 266 -3.39 6.52 -8.21
N GLN A 267 -3.89 6.30 -7.00
CA GLN A 267 -4.12 4.99 -6.41
C GLN A 267 -5.57 4.83 -5.96
N LEU A 268 -6.10 3.61 -6.03
CA LEU A 268 -7.33 3.21 -5.35
C LEU A 268 -7.12 1.84 -4.69
N ALA A 269 -7.58 1.67 -3.46
CA ALA A 269 -7.60 0.39 -2.75
C ALA A 269 -8.87 0.24 -1.90
N ASP A 270 -9.48 -0.94 -1.95
CA ASP A 270 -10.83 -1.23 -1.45
C ASP A 270 -10.97 -2.72 -1.08
N ASP A 271 -11.80 -3.08 -0.09
CA ASP A 271 -12.11 -4.48 0.20
C ASP A 271 -13.28 -4.99 -0.65
N ILE A 272 -13.07 -6.14 -1.29
CA ILE A 272 -13.91 -6.64 -2.39
C ILE A 272 -14.59 -7.96 -2.06
N ASN A 273 -15.82 -8.11 -2.54
CA ASN A 273 -16.66 -9.28 -2.25
C ASN A 273 -16.34 -10.47 -3.18
N GLU A 274 -17.07 -11.58 -3.03
CA GLU A 274 -16.83 -12.81 -3.81
C GLU A 274 -17.20 -12.68 -5.29
N GLU A 275 -18.12 -11.78 -5.66
CA GLU A 275 -18.49 -11.49 -7.07
C GLU A 275 -17.40 -10.64 -7.74
N ASP A 276 -16.89 -9.60 -7.08
CA ASP A 276 -15.75 -8.82 -7.55
C ASP A 276 -14.50 -9.70 -7.76
N GLN A 277 -14.20 -10.57 -6.79
CA GLN A 277 -13.12 -11.55 -6.88
C GLN A 277 -13.33 -12.53 -8.04
N TYR A 278 -14.57 -12.95 -8.31
CA TYR A 278 -14.89 -13.82 -9.44
C TYR A 278 -14.59 -13.12 -10.77
N TYR A 279 -15.03 -11.87 -10.97
CA TYR A 279 -14.70 -11.09 -12.16
C TYR A 279 -13.18 -10.90 -12.33
N LEU A 280 -12.47 -10.54 -11.25
CA LEU A 280 -11.01 -10.37 -11.25
C LEU A 280 -10.24 -11.68 -11.48
N SER A 281 -10.80 -12.84 -11.14
CA SER A 281 -10.13 -14.14 -11.30
C SER A 281 -10.10 -14.66 -12.74
N TYR A 282 -10.89 -14.07 -13.65
CA TYR A 282 -11.05 -14.53 -15.03
C TYR A 282 -10.32 -13.65 -16.06
N ASP A 283 -9.71 -12.54 -15.65
CA ASP A 283 -9.26 -11.49 -16.55
C ASP A 283 -7.79 -11.06 -16.32
N ASP A 284 -6.88 -11.70 -17.08
CA ASP A 284 -5.47 -11.31 -17.20
C ASP A 284 -5.27 -9.97 -17.95
N GLU A 285 -6.32 -9.37 -18.54
CA GLU A 285 -6.22 -8.21 -19.44
C GLU A 285 -6.33 -6.86 -18.69
N TYR A 286 -7.18 -6.76 -17.66
CA TYR A 286 -7.35 -5.54 -16.85
C TYR A 286 -6.10 -5.10 -16.04
N GLN A 287 -5.09 -5.99 -15.86
CA GLN A 287 -3.82 -5.73 -15.14
C GLN A 287 -3.99 -5.26 -13.67
N THR A 288 -5.15 -5.56 -13.09
CA THR A 288 -5.51 -5.41 -11.68
C THR A 288 -4.75 -6.42 -10.82
N ASP A 289 -4.19 -5.99 -9.68
CA ASP A 289 -3.75 -6.94 -8.66
C ASP A 289 -4.76 -6.88 -7.51
N TYR A 290 -5.30 -8.04 -7.15
CA TYR A 290 -5.98 -8.23 -5.87
C TYR A 290 -5.02 -8.96 -4.93
N HIS A 291 -5.02 -8.56 -3.67
CA HIS A 291 -4.22 -9.16 -2.61
C HIS A 291 -5.17 -9.80 -1.61
N THR A 292 -5.16 -11.13 -1.54
CA THR A 292 -5.93 -11.88 -0.54
C THR A 292 -5.17 -11.87 0.79
N PHE A 293 -5.61 -11.00 1.70
CA PHE A 293 -5.19 -10.97 3.10
C PHE A 293 -6.05 -11.97 3.90
N ASP A 294 -5.78 -13.27 3.68
CA ASP A 294 -6.31 -14.35 4.52
C ASP A 294 -5.58 -14.41 5.86
N THR A 295 -6.35 -14.36 6.95
CA THR A 295 -5.88 -14.33 8.34
C THR A 295 -6.89 -15.05 9.25
N SER A 296 -6.49 -15.45 10.46
CA SER A 296 -7.32 -16.22 11.40
C SER A 296 -8.52 -15.47 11.97
N ILE A 297 -8.60 -14.17 11.69
CA ILE A 297 -9.65 -13.27 12.21
C ILE A 297 -10.32 -12.49 11.09
N TYR A 298 -9.63 -12.28 9.96
CA TYR A 298 -10.25 -11.77 8.73
C TYR A 298 -9.72 -12.47 7.48
N ASN A 299 -10.65 -12.86 6.62
CA ASN A 299 -10.51 -13.10 5.20
C ASN A 299 -10.87 -11.78 4.48
N ILE A 300 -9.86 -10.95 4.19
CA ILE A 300 -10.03 -9.71 3.40
C ILE A 300 -9.40 -9.92 2.04
N SER A 301 -10.20 -9.81 0.99
CA SER A 301 -9.66 -9.63 -0.36
C SER A 301 -9.60 -8.15 -0.65
N LEU A 302 -8.38 -7.63 -0.85
CA LEU A 302 -8.15 -6.22 -1.12
C LEU A 302 -7.85 -6.01 -2.60
N TYR A 303 -8.69 -5.25 -3.29
CA TYR A 303 -8.33 -4.67 -4.58
C TYR A 303 -7.31 -3.57 -4.37
N SER A 304 -6.24 -3.51 -5.16
CA SER A 304 -5.42 -2.30 -5.25
C SER A 304 -4.92 -2.05 -6.66
N HIS A 305 -5.04 -0.80 -7.11
CA HIS A 305 -4.60 -0.38 -8.44
C HIS A 305 -3.90 0.97 -8.38
N SER A 306 -2.85 1.11 -9.19
CA SER A 306 -2.08 2.34 -9.36
C SER A 306 -2.00 2.69 -10.82
N TRP A 307 -2.55 3.85 -11.19
CA TRP A 307 -2.46 4.36 -12.54
C TRP A 307 -1.24 5.28 -12.65
N LEU A 308 -0.15 4.74 -13.20
CA LEU A 308 1.07 5.50 -13.45
C LEU A 308 0.83 6.59 -14.52
N TYR A 309 1.44 7.76 -14.35
CA TYR A 309 1.16 9.01 -15.08
C TYR A 309 -0.16 9.73 -14.74
N PHE A 310 -1.05 9.13 -13.94
CA PHE A 310 -2.33 9.77 -13.53
C PHE A 310 -2.25 10.58 -12.22
N GLY A 311 -1.05 10.78 -11.68
CA GLY A 311 -0.83 11.82 -10.68
C GLY A 311 -0.86 13.21 -11.32
N GLN A 312 -1.27 14.23 -10.57
CA GLN A 312 -1.65 15.55 -11.12
C GLN A 312 -0.55 16.22 -11.98
N ASP A 313 0.73 16.14 -11.57
CA ASP A 313 1.83 16.77 -12.30
C ASP A 313 2.06 16.05 -13.63
N GLN A 314 1.98 14.72 -13.62
CA GLN A 314 2.12 13.94 -14.85
C GLN A 314 0.94 14.14 -15.78
N ALA A 315 -0.31 14.11 -15.30
CA ALA A 315 -1.48 14.40 -16.12
C ALA A 315 -1.38 15.78 -16.79
N ARG A 316 -1.04 16.82 -16.00
CA ARG A 316 -0.76 18.18 -16.49
C ARG A 316 0.35 18.20 -17.55
N ILE A 317 1.43 17.43 -17.35
CA ILE A 317 2.54 17.32 -18.31
C ILE A 317 2.10 16.59 -19.60
N GLN A 318 1.32 15.51 -19.52
CA GLN A 318 0.88 14.77 -20.70
C GLN A 318 -0.16 15.56 -21.51
N ILE A 319 -1.10 16.27 -20.87
CA ILE A 319 -2.04 17.15 -21.56
C ILE A 319 -1.30 18.30 -22.26
N ASN A 320 -0.28 18.91 -21.63
CA ASN A 320 0.58 19.89 -22.31
C ASN A 320 1.37 19.27 -23.48
N LYS A 321 1.87 18.03 -23.37
CA LYS A 321 2.48 17.31 -24.51
C LYS A 321 1.47 17.06 -25.64
N PHE A 322 0.23 16.71 -25.33
CA PHE A 322 -0.83 16.50 -26.32
C PHE A 322 -1.18 17.78 -27.06
N LEU A 323 -1.45 18.88 -26.35
CA LEU A 323 -1.68 20.20 -26.93
C LEU A 323 -0.47 20.67 -27.77
N ARG A 324 0.76 20.48 -27.27
CA ARG A 324 1.99 20.72 -28.03
C ARG A 324 2.06 19.88 -29.31
N ASN A 325 1.59 18.63 -29.25
CA ASN A 325 1.60 17.70 -30.38
C ASN A 325 0.57 18.07 -31.47
N LEU A 326 -0.56 18.68 -31.11
CA LEU A 326 -1.50 19.29 -32.08
C LEU A 326 -0.86 20.53 -32.74
N HIS A 327 -0.11 21.32 -31.98
CA HIS A 327 0.49 22.59 -32.42
C HIS A 327 2.00 22.49 -32.74
N LYS A 328 2.51 21.33 -33.20
CA LYS A 328 3.96 21.04 -33.43
C LYS A 328 4.74 22.12 -34.20
N ARG A 329 4.09 22.86 -35.11
CA ARG A 329 4.72 23.87 -35.99
C ARG A 329 4.67 25.30 -35.44
N SER A 330 3.93 25.54 -34.37
CA SER A 330 3.83 26.85 -33.71
C SER A 330 4.97 27.05 -32.69
N SER A 331 5.31 28.30 -32.40
CA SER A 331 6.16 28.68 -31.24
C SER A 331 5.36 28.83 -29.94
N SER A 332 4.04 28.69 -29.99
CA SER A 332 3.15 28.72 -28.83
C SER A 332 1.93 27.83 -29.01
N PHE A 333 1.24 27.50 -27.91
CA PHE A 333 -0.07 26.86 -27.93
C PHE A 333 -0.97 27.39 -26.80
N GLN A 334 -2.28 27.24 -26.96
CA GLN A 334 -3.27 27.62 -25.95
C GLN A 334 -3.56 26.43 -25.03
N ASN A 335 -3.78 26.69 -23.74
CA ASN A 335 -4.18 25.70 -22.75
C ASN A 335 -5.40 26.22 -21.95
N PRO A 336 -6.57 25.56 -22.04
CA PRO A 336 -7.78 26.00 -21.35
C PRO A 336 -7.74 25.80 -19.82
N CYS A 337 -6.93 24.86 -19.35
CA CYS A 337 -6.73 24.55 -17.93
C CYS A 337 -5.81 25.52 -17.17
N PHE A 338 -5.31 26.55 -17.85
CA PHE A 338 -4.53 27.63 -17.24
C PHE A 338 -5.33 28.92 -17.26
N LEU A 339 -5.22 29.67 -16.16
CA LEU A 339 -5.92 30.96 -15.96
C LEU A 339 -5.67 31.91 -17.14
N LYS A 340 -6.70 32.69 -17.48
CA LYS A 340 -6.69 33.50 -18.69
C LYS A 340 -5.57 34.54 -18.64
N GLY A 341 -4.75 34.57 -19.69
CA GLY A 341 -3.59 35.47 -19.78
C GLY A 341 -2.31 34.95 -19.10
N TYR A 342 -2.36 33.85 -18.33
CA TYR A 342 -1.16 33.20 -17.82
C TYR A 342 -0.22 32.78 -18.97
N LYS A 343 1.09 32.94 -18.76
CA LYS A 343 2.15 32.57 -19.70
C LYS A 343 3.21 31.74 -19.00
N SER A 344 3.61 30.64 -19.63
CA SER A 344 4.72 29.78 -19.18
C SER A 344 5.48 29.19 -20.37
N GLN A 345 6.62 28.56 -20.13
CA GLN A 345 7.36 27.81 -21.15
C GLN A 345 7.14 26.31 -20.97
N PHE A 346 7.05 25.58 -22.08
CA PHE A 346 7.02 24.13 -22.12
C PHE A 346 8.22 23.59 -22.90
N ASN A 347 9.04 22.77 -22.26
CA ASN A 347 10.37 22.34 -22.74
C ASN A 347 11.25 23.54 -23.17
N ASP A 348 11.20 24.64 -22.39
CA ASP A 348 11.99 25.88 -22.49
C ASP A 348 11.89 26.71 -23.80
N ASP A 349 11.42 26.13 -24.91
CA ASP A 349 11.38 26.72 -26.26
C ASP A 349 9.95 27.11 -26.74
N VAL A 350 8.89 26.87 -25.94
CA VAL A 350 7.49 26.97 -26.42
C VAL A 350 6.57 27.66 -25.42
N GLU A 351 5.97 28.78 -25.80
CA GLU A 351 5.06 29.54 -24.95
C GLU A 351 3.69 28.85 -24.81
N VAL A 352 3.28 28.57 -23.58
CA VAL A 352 1.92 28.12 -23.24
C VAL A 352 1.11 29.34 -22.79
N ILE A 353 -0.06 29.55 -23.41
CA ILE A 353 -0.94 30.68 -23.13
C ILE A 353 -2.24 30.16 -22.51
N GLY A 354 -2.53 30.57 -21.28
CA GLY A 354 -3.78 30.23 -20.59
C GLY A 354 -4.99 30.97 -21.19
N THR A 355 -6.07 30.23 -21.47
CA THR A 355 -7.34 30.81 -21.98
C THR A 355 -8.47 30.81 -20.97
N GLY A 356 -8.35 30.08 -19.85
CA GLY A 356 -9.33 30.08 -18.75
C GLY A 356 -10.72 29.58 -19.14
N ASN A 357 -10.80 28.45 -19.87
CA ASN A 357 -12.08 27.83 -20.24
C ASN A 357 -12.23 26.48 -19.51
N PRO A 358 -13.10 26.38 -18.49
CA PRO A 358 -13.22 25.14 -17.72
C PRO A 358 -13.81 23.99 -18.54
N ASN A 359 -14.73 24.26 -19.48
CA ASN A 359 -15.37 23.21 -20.29
C ASN A 359 -14.34 22.54 -21.22
N ASP A 360 -13.60 23.32 -22.01
CA ASP A 360 -12.52 22.82 -22.86
C ASP A 360 -11.41 22.12 -22.03
N CYS A 361 -11.28 22.47 -20.75
CA CYS A 361 -10.34 21.80 -19.84
C CYS A 361 -10.88 20.44 -19.38
N LYS A 362 -12.15 20.35 -18.95
CA LYS A 362 -12.83 19.11 -18.58
C LYS A 362 -12.84 18.13 -19.76
N ASP A 363 -13.20 18.58 -20.96
CA ASP A 363 -13.11 17.79 -22.20
C ASP A 363 -11.71 17.17 -22.43
N LEU A 364 -10.63 17.93 -22.16
CA LEU A 364 -9.24 17.45 -22.28
C LEU A 364 -8.83 16.50 -21.14
N ILE A 365 -9.40 16.68 -19.95
CA ILE A 365 -9.17 15.80 -18.80
C ILE A 365 -9.89 14.47 -19.03
N ASP A 366 -11.18 14.47 -19.38
CA ASP A 366 -11.92 13.25 -19.70
C ASP A 366 -11.30 12.46 -20.84
N LEU A 367 -10.84 13.15 -21.89
CA LEU A 367 -10.08 12.52 -22.98
C LEU A 367 -8.77 11.87 -22.49
N TYR A 368 -8.10 12.44 -21.48
CA TYR A 368 -6.92 11.87 -20.84
C TYR A 368 -7.25 10.68 -19.91
N LEU A 369 -8.35 10.77 -19.16
CA LEU A 369 -8.83 9.75 -18.21
C LEU A 369 -9.38 8.51 -18.93
N LEU A 370 -10.32 8.71 -19.85
CA LEU A 370 -11.16 7.67 -20.45
C LEU A 370 -10.71 7.26 -21.86
N GLY A 371 -10.07 8.14 -22.61
CA GLY A 371 -9.72 7.91 -24.01
C GLY A 371 -10.92 8.04 -24.98
N PHE A 372 -10.91 7.30 -26.08
CA PHE A 372 -11.90 7.42 -27.18
C PHE A 372 -12.91 6.25 -27.27
N ASN A 373 -12.70 5.18 -26.52
CA ASN A 373 -13.54 3.98 -26.48
C ASN A 373 -13.30 3.30 -25.13
N SER A 374 -14.38 2.89 -24.45
CA SER A 374 -14.34 1.92 -23.34
C SER A 374 -15.21 0.73 -23.74
N THR A 375 -14.60 -0.44 -23.87
CA THR A 375 -15.28 -1.66 -24.34
C THR A 375 -15.92 -2.51 -23.24
N CYS A 376 -15.68 -2.16 -21.96
CA CYS A 376 -16.12 -2.87 -20.77
C CYS A 376 -17.00 -1.97 -19.89
N ASP A 377 -18.20 -2.44 -19.53
CA ASP A 377 -19.21 -1.66 -18.79
C ASP A 377 -18.74 -1.23 -17.38
N GLN A 378 -18.02 -2.11 -16.66
CA GLN A 378 -17.49 -1.83 -15.31
C GLN A 378 -16.10 -1.15 -15.32
N CYS A 379 -15.49 -0.97 -16.48
CA CYS A 379 -14.13 -0.41 -16.57
C CYS A 379 -14.17 1.11 -16.72
N ALA A 380 -13.40 1.83 -15.90
CA ALA A 380 -13.38 3.28 -15.85
C ALA A 380 -12.06 3.84 -16.39
N LEU A 381 -11.09 4.13 -15.52
CA LEU A 381 -9.82 4.75 -15.91
C LEU A 381 -8.97 3.83 -16.81
N GLN A 382 -8.74 4.24 -18.06
CA GLN A 382 -7.98 3.50 -19.08
C GLN A 382 -8.38 2.02 -19.23
N GLU A 383 -9.68 1.75 -19.36
CA GLU A 383 -10.26 0.40 -19.49
C GLU A 383 -9.86 -0.56 -18.34
N SER A 384 -9.52 -0.02 -17.16
CA SER A 384 -9.27 -0.82 -15.95
C SER A 384 -10.58 -1.05 -15.21
N TYR A 385 -10.87 -2.29 -14.82
CA TYR A 385 -11.92 -2.61 -13.84
C TYR A 385 -11.68 -1.85 -12.52
N ILE A 386 -12.75 -1.31 -11.93
CA ILE A 386 -12.76 -0.70 -10.59
C ILE A 386 -13.99 -1.28 -9.84
N PRO A 387 -13.86 -1.64 -8.54
CA PRO A 387 -14.99 -2.07 -7.72
C PRO A 387 -16.14 -1.06 -7.70
N THR A 388 -17.38 -1.52 -7.46
CA THR A 388 -18.55 -0.64 -7.51
C THR A 388 -18.67 0.20 -6.23
N ILE A 389 -18.11 1.41 -6.26
CA ILE A 389 -18.29 2.43 -5.21
C ILE A 389 -19.76 2.84 -5.15
N ARG A 390 -20.33 2.86 -3.94
CA ARG A 390 -21.74 3.22 -3.67
C ARG A 390 -21.81 4.54 -2.90
N SER A 391 -22.97 5.19 -2.87
CA SER A 391 -23.12 6.43 -2.09
C SER A 391 -23.19 6.22 -0.56
N ASP A 392 -23.27 4.96 -0.11
CA ASP A 392 -23.06 4.55 1.28
C ASP A 392 -21.66 3.94 1.55
N SER A 393 -20.76 3.91 0.54
CA SER A 393 -19.34 3.61 0.75
C SER A 393 -18.66 4.72 1.56
N LYS A 394 -17.70 4.34 2.41
CA LYS A 394 -16.88 5.30 3.17
C LYS A 394 -15.58 5.53 2.41
N LEU A 395 -15.31 6.78 2.00
CA LEU A 395 -14.09 7.10 1.24
C LEU A 395 -13.16 8.00 2.03
N TYR A 396 -11.86 7.72 1.92
CA TYR A 396 -10.80 8.63 2.31
C TYR A 396 -9.91 8.95 1.10
N ALA A 397 -9.68 10.24 0.82
CA ALA A 397 -8.84 10.69 -0.29
C ALA A 397 -7.64 11.52 0.20
N GLY A 398 -6.44 10.99 0.00
CA GLY A 398 -5.17 11.63 0.32
C GLY A 398 -4.54 12.41 -0.84
N GLY A 399 -3.38 12.99 -0.57
CA GLY A 399 -2.57 13.65 -1.59
C GLY A 399 -3.26 14.90 -2.15
N SER A 400 -3.46 14.96 -3.46
CA SER A 400 -4.01 16.15 -4.13
C SER A 400 -5.46 16.44 -3.78
N ALA A 401 -6.24 15.44 -3.33
CA ALA A 401 -7.58 15.68 -2.80
C ALA A 401 -7.55 16.57 -1.56
N GLU A 402 -6.61 16.33 -0.63
CA GLU A 402 -6.43 17.13 0.58
C GLU A 402 -6.08 18.59 0.27
N PHE A 403 -5.28 18.82 -0.79
CA PHE A 403 -4.94 20.16 -1.25
C PHE A 403 -6.12 20.87 -1.93
N VAL A 404 -7.00 20.16 -2.64
CA VAL A 404 -8.17 20.75 -3.29
C VAL A 404 -9.28 21.07 -2.29
N ALA A 405 -9.54 20.19 -1.31
CA ALA A 405 -10.47 20.44 -0.20
C ALA A 405 -10.22 21.80 0.46
N LYS A 406 -8.96 22.04 0.83
CA LYS A 406 -8.48 23.24 1.55
C LYS A 406 -8.45 24.53 0.73
N VAL A 407 -8.85 24.50 -0.55
CA VAL A 407 -9.01 25.71 -1.38
C VAL A 407 -10.41 26.31 -1.28
N PHE A 408 -11.43 25.51 -0.92
CA PHE A 408 -12.82 25.98 -0.82
C PHE A 408 -13.47 25.75 0.55
N ASN A 409 -12.98 24.81 1.37
CA ASN A 409 -13.47 24.57 2.73
C ASN A 409 -12.33 24.43 3.75
N ASP A 410 -12.59 24.82 5.00
CA ASP A 410 -11.70 24.58 6.15
C ASP A 410 -11.98 23.21 6.84
N ASP A 411 -13.13 22.57 6.58
CA ASP A 411 -13.40 21.20 7.04
C ASP A 411 -12.67 20.15 6.19
N ASP A 412 -12.37 18.98 6.79
CA ASP A 412 -11.67 17.87 6.13
C ASP A 412 -12.60 16.98 5.24
N ASP A 413 -13.92 17.20 5.19
CA ASP A 413 -14.87 16.33 4.46
C ASP A 413 -15.57 17.06 3.28
N PHE A 414 -15.74 16.39 2.14
CA PHE A 414 -16.31 16.99 0.92
C PHE A 414 -17.08 16.01 0.01
N THR A 415 -17.88 16.55 -0.91
CA THR A 415 -18.38 15.84 -2.11
C THR A 415 -17.73 16.46 -3.35
N TRP A 416 -17.41 15.68 -4.40
CA TRP A 416 -16.71 16.22 -5.59
C TRP A 416 -17.53 17.28 -6.33
N THR A 417 -18.86 17.29 -6.15
CA THR A 417 -19.77 18.32 -6.67
C THR A 417 -19.48 19.73 -6.11
N GLN A 418 -18.88 19.85 -4.93
CA GLN A 418 -18.45 21.15 -4.40
C GLN A 418 -17.32 21.79 -5.23
N PHE A 419 -16.64 21.01 -6.08
CA PHE A 419 -15.52 21.49 -6.89
C PHE A 419 -15.98 22.27 -8.14
N GLU A 420 -17.29 22.39 -8.40
CA GLU A 420 -17.87 23.34 -9.38
C GLU A 420 -17.40 24.80 -9.15
N PHE A 421 -16.95 25.15 -7.93
CA PHE A 421 -16.24 26.40 -7.67
C PHE A 421 -15.04 26.64 -8.61
N PHE A 422 -14.36 25.58 -9.06
CA PHE A 422 -13.23 25.69 -9.97
C PHE A 422 -13.65 26.13 -11.38
N ASP A 423 -14.90 25.94 -11.79
CA ASP A 423 -15.42 26.47 -13.06
C ASP A 423 -15.43 28.00 -13.04
N GLU A 424 -15.80 28.63 -11.93
CA GLU A 424 -15.68 30.09 -11.73
C GLU A 424 -14.22 30.52 -11.49
N PHE A 425 -13.41 29.70 -10.83
CA PHE A 425 -11.99 30.00 -10.63
C PHE A 425 -11.23 30.09 -11.96
N CYS A 426 -11.41 29.11 -12.85
CA CYS A 426 -10.70 29.01 -14.12
C CYS A 426 -10.96 30.19 -15.07
N GLN A 427 -12.15 30.80 -15.00
CA GLN A 427 -12.55 31.94 -15.84
C GLN A 427 -11.89 33.29 -15.43
N LYS A 428 -11.12 33.32 -14.34
CA LYS A 428 -10.43 34.53 -13.86
C LYS A 428 -9.23 34.86 -14.75
N GLU A 429 -8.99 36.16 -14.94
CA GLU A 429 -7.71 36.66 -15.46
C GLU A 429 -6.60 36.34 -14.44
N PHE A 430 -5.40 36.01 -14.93
CA PHE A 430 -4.25 35.69 -14.08
C PHE A 430 -3.67 36.95 -13.40
N ASP A 431 -3.62 36.97 -12.06
CA ASP A 431 -2.90 38.02 -11.32
C ASP A 431 -1.41 37.66 -11.14
N GLU A 432 -0.54 38.35 -11.87
CA GLU A 432 0.93 38.24 -11.76
C GLU A 432 1.48 38.62 -10.38
N LYS A 433 0.66 39.21 -9.49
CA LYS A 433 1.05 39.60 -8.12
C LYS A 433 0.68 38.56 -7.05
N ASN A 434 0.09 37.43 -7.44
CA ASN A 434 -0.20 36.37 -6.49
C ASN A 434 1.07 35.56 -6.20
N ASP A 435 1.63 35.75 -5.00
CA ASP A 435 2.84 35.07 -4.53
C ASP A 435 2.67 33.54 -4.30
N ASP A 436 1.44 33.01 -4.37
CA ASP A 436 1.21 31.57 -4.30
C ASP A 436 1.69 30.85 -5.57
N LYS A 437 2.83 30.16 -5.45
CA LYS A 437 3.43 29.29 -6.48
C LYS A 437 2.48 28.22 -7.06
N TYR A 438 1.38 27.86 -6.40
CA TYR A 438 0.39 26.91 -6.89
C TYR A 438 -0.75 27.56 -7.68
N TYR A 439 -0.98 28.86 -7.53
CA TYR A 439 -2.05 29.62 -8.21
C TYR A 439 -2.11 29.43 -9.73
N PRO A 440 -1.00 29.41 -10.50
CA PRO A 440 -1.06 29.16 -11.94
C PRO A 440 -1.59 27.77 -12.32
N THR A 441 -1.53 26.81 -11.39
CA THR A 441 -1.94 25.41 -11.59
C THR A 441 -3.24 25.03 -10.88
N GLN A 442 -3.79 25.88 -10.01
CA GLN A 442 -5.01 25.59 -9.24
C GLN A 442 -6.24 25.31 -10.11
N CYS A 443 -6.36 25.98 -11.26
CA CYS A 443 -7.43 25.71 -12.23
C CYS A 443 -7.38 24.25 -12.72
N PHE A 444 -6.26 23.82 -13.31
CA PHE A 444 -6.07 22.43 -13.69
C PHE A 444 -6.27 21.48 -12.52
N LEU A 445 -5.71 21.78 -11.35
CA LEU A 445 -5.71 20.89 -10.19
C LEU A 445 -7.13 20.58 -9.69
N GLY A 446 -7.97 21.61 -9.51
CA GLY A 446 -9.33 21.43 -9.04
C GLY A 446 -10.20 20.64 -10.02
N LEU A 447 -10.19 21.03 -11.31
CA LEU A 447 -10.94 20.33 -12.36
C LEU A 447 -10.41 18.89 -12.56
N TYR A 448 -9.09 18.67 -12.47
CA TYR A 448 -8.51 17.33 -12.60
C TYR A 448 -8.93 16.38 -11.48
N VAL A 449 -8.97 16.86 -10.23
CA VAL A 449 -9.48 16.03 -9.13
C VAL A 449 -11.00 15.86 -9.24
N GLN A 450 -11.76 16.87 -9.70
CA GLN A 450 -13.20 16.74 -9.94
C GLN A 450 -13.50 15.60 -10.92
N GLU A 451 -12.95 15.63 -12.14
CA GLU A 451 -13.25 14.60 -13.15
C GLU A 451 -12.58 13.25 -12.85
N LEU A 452 -11.44 13.22 -12.15
CA LEU A 452 -10.85 11.97 -11.69
C LEU A 452 -11.75 11.27 -10.66
N LEU A 453 -12.41 12.00 -9.75
CA LEU A 453 -13.37 11.43 -8.80
C LEU A 453 -14.70 11.07 -9.49
N ALA A 454 -15.25 11.98 -10.30
CA ALA A 454 -16.56 11.85 -10.93
C ALA A 454 -16.58 10.82 -12.07
N ASN A 455 -15.64 10.90 -13.02
CA ASN A 455 -15.63 10.10 -14.25
C ASN A 455 -14.56 9.00 -14.22
N GLY A 456 -13.38 9.31 -13.68
CA GLY A 456 -12.26 8.35 -13.58
C GLY A 456 -12.49 7.23 -12.56
N TYR A 457 -13.05 7.58 -11.38
CA TYR A 457 -13.39 6.64 -10.31
C TYR A 457 -14.90 6.35 -10.18
N ARG A 458 -15.76 7.07 -10.92
CA ARG A 458 -17.22 6.87 -10.93
C ARG A 458 -17.90 7.01 -9.56
N ILE A 459 -17.35 7.84 -8.68
CA ILE A 459 -17.89 8.05 -7.33
C ILE A 459 -19.25 8.77 -7.43
N PRO A 460 -20.34 8.28 -6.83
CA PRO A 460 -21.64 8.96 -6.87
C PRO A 460 -21.57 10.38 -6.26
N SER A 461 -22.35 11.31 -6.81
CA SER A 461 -22.28 12.76 -6.53
C SER A 461 -22.69 13.18 -5.11
N ASP A 462 -23.37 12.28 -4.40
CA ASP A 462 -23.83 12.39 -3.01
C ASP A 462 -22.89 11.70 -1.99
N THR A 463 -21.85 10.99 -2.46
CA THR A 463 -20.91 10.27 -1.58
C THR A 463 -19.96 11.24 -0.88
N LEU A 464 -19.87 11.14 0.46
CA LEU A 464 -18.94 11.91 1.25
C LEU A 464 -17.53 11.29 1.18
N ILE A 465 -16.54 12.14 0.91
CA ILE A 465 -15.13 11.80 0.85
C ILE A 465 -14.42 12.57 1.96
N GLU A 466 -13.78 11.85 2.87
CA GLU A 466 -13.01 12.42 3.96
C GLU A 466 -11.54 12.65 3.53
N THR A 467 -10.86 13.61 4.14
CA THR A 467 -9.43 13.86 3.93
C THR A 467 -8.70 14.20 5.23
N GLY A 468 -7.51 14.80 5.14
CA GLY A 468 -6.84 15.39 6.30
C GLY A 468 -6.40 14.37 7.35
N LYS A 469 -6.65 14.67 8.64
CA LYS A 469 -5.95 14.04 9.78
C LYS A 469 -6.82 13.19 10.68
N ILE A 470 -6.77 11.88 10.45
CA ILE A 470 -7.43 10.88 11.29
C ILE A 470 -6.74 10.84 12.66
N ASN A 471 -7.48 11.17 13.72
CA ASN A 471 -6.98 11.20 15.11
C ASN A 471 -5.71 12.06 15.31
N LYS A 472 -5.57 13.17 14.54
CA LYS A 472 -4.40 14.07 14.47
C LYS A 472 -3.15 13.49 13.79
N VAL A 473 -3.20 12.22 13.36
CA VAL A 473 -2.17 11.58 12.53
C VAL A 473 -2.48 11.89 11.07
N GLU A 474 -1.44 12.12 10.26
CA GLU A 474 -1.55 12.25 8.80
C GLU A 474 -1.45 10.84 8.20
N PRO A 475 -2.53 10.29 7.59
CA PRO A 475 -2.50 8.96 7.00
C PRO A 475 -1.52 8.94 5.81
N SER A 476 -0.63 7.95 5.80
CA SER A 476 0.32 7.76 4.72
C SER A 476 0.68 6.29 4.62
N TRP A 477 0.92 5.82 3.39
CA TRP A 477 1.41 4.47 3.11
C TRP A 477 2.68 4.14 3.92
N THR A 478 3.51 5.14 4.27
CA THR A 478 4.71 4.94 5.10
C THR A 478 4.41 4.37 6.48
N LEU A 479 3.20 4.58 7.03
CA LEU A 479 2.81 4.12 8.35
C LEU A 479 2.67 2.59 8.40
N ALA A 480 1.90 1.99 7.49
CA ALA A 480 1.82 0.53 7.38
C ALA A 480 3.16 -0.07 6.89
N ALA A 481 3.84 0.61 5.95
CA ALA A 481 5.08 0.13 5.35
C ALA A 481 6.25 0.03 6.34
N ILE A 482 6.36 0.90 7.34
CA ILE A 482 7.41 0.77 8.36
C ILE A 482 7.17 -0.43 9.29
N PHE A 483 5.91 -0.69 9.69
CA PHE A 483 5.61 -1.82 10.56
C PHE A 483 5.80 -3.18 9.86
N ASP A 484 5.42 -3.31 8.59
CA ASP A 484 5.72 -4.48 7.74
C ASP A 484 7.23 -4.78 7.66
N GLN A 485 8.04 -3.75 7.44
CA GLN A 485 9.49 -3.93 7.24
C GLN A 485 10.28 -4.12 8.54
N ILE A 486 9.73 -3.75 9.71
CA ILE A 486 10.38 -3.94 11.02
C ILE A 486 10.07 -5.32 11.63
N ASP A 487 8.86 -5.85 11.45
CA ASP A 487 8.51 -7.20 11.94
C ASP A 487 9.39 -8.31 11.32
N ASP A 488 9.91 -8.01 10.14
CA ASP A 488 10.89 -8.79 9.40
C ASP A 488 12.25 -9.00 10.10
N ASN A 489 12.55 -8.21 11.12
CA ASN A 489 13.92 -7.97 11.56
C ASN A 489 14.23 -8.48 12.97
N GLU A 490 13.31 -8.34 13.92
CA GLU A 490 13.49 -8.79 15.30
C GLU A 490 13.80 -10.30 15.40
N SER A 491 14.66 -10.68 16.33
CA SER A 491 15.11 -12.06 16.53
C SER A 491 14.09 -12.89 17.32
N CYS A 492 12.91 -13.13 16.74
CA CYS A 492 11.90 -13.99 17.34
C CYS A 492 12.40 -15.44 17.46
N SER A 493 12.60 -15.90 18.70
CA SER A 493 13.10 -17.23 19.03
C SER A 493 11.94 -18.16 19.46
N ASP A 494 11.72 -19.24 18.70
CA ASP A 494 10.87 -20.39 19.04
C ASP A 494 9.46 -20.05 19.56
N SER A 495 8.70 -19.32 18.73
CA SER A 495 7.26 -19.08 18.87
C SER A 495 6.51 -19.44 17.58
N PRO A 496 5.28 -20.00 17.63
CA PRO A 496 4.49 -20.33 16.43
C PRO A 496 4.16 -19.12 15.52
N HIS A 497 4.40 -17.90 16.00
CA HIS A 497 4.26 -16.66 15.26
C HIS A 497 5.43 -16.39 14.27
N CYS A 498 6.53 -17.14 14.34
CA CYS A 498 7.69 -17.02 13.42
C CYS A 498 7.41 -17.27 11.93
N ASN A 499 6.22 -17.76 11.55
CA ASN A 499 5.89 -18.01 10.14
C ASN A 499 5.74 -16.71 9.32
N LEU A 500 5.38 -15.58 9.94
CA LEU A 500 5.05 -14.33 9.23
C LEU A 500 6.25 -13.80 8.42
N ARG A 501 7.41 -13.80 9.07
CA ARG A 501 8.74 -13.50 8.50
C ARG A 501 9.12 -14.34 7.27
N ARG A 502 8.44 -15.48 7.01
CA ARG A 502 8.58 -16.25 5.75
C ARG A 502 7.53 -15.89 4.70
N HIS A 503 6.35 -15.45 5.11
CA HIS A 503 5.23 -15.13 4.22
C HIS A 503 5.28 -13.70 3.68
N MET A 504 5.68 -12.70 4.47
CA MET A 504 5.95 -11.35 3.95
C MET A 504 7.18 -11.33 3.03
N LYS A 505 8.17 -12.20 3.28
CA LYS A 505 9.25 -12.53 2.33
C LYS A 505 8.79 -13.33 1.11
N LYS A 506 7.54 -13.80 1.06
CA LYS A 506 6.91 -14.30 -0.17
C LYS A 506 6.00 -13.28 -0.84
N TRP A 507 5.18 -12.50 -0.13
CA TRP A 507 4.45 -11.37 -0.73
C TRP A 507 5.43 -10.47 -1.49
N ARG A 508 6.57 -10.11 -0.87
CA ARG A 508 7.66 -9.46 -1.60
C ARG A 508 8.21 -10.28 -2.76
N LYS A 509 8.50 -11.58 -2.65
CA LYS A 509 9.02 -12.38 -3.79
C LYS A 509 8.06 -12.51 -4.96
N ASP A 510 6.75 -12.52 -4.70
CA ASP A 510 5.72 -12.61 -5.73
C ASP A 510 5.57 -11.24 -6.42
N SER A 511 5.53 -10.13 -5.66
CA SER A 511 5.64 -8.76 -6.20
C SER A 511 7.00 -8.47 -6.87
N PHE A 512 8.07 -9.16 -6.46
CA PHE A 512 9.42 -9.12 -7.05
C PHE A 512 9.61 -10.10 -8.21
N HIS A 513 8.55 -10.73 -8.74
CA HIS A 513 8.72 -11.60 -9.90
C HIS A 513 9.40 -10.78 -11.03
N PRO A 514 10.56 -11.19 -11.60
CA PRO A 514 11.36 -10.32 -12.49
C PRO A 514 10.68 -9.90 -13.78
N SER A 515 9.45 -10.38 -14.01
CA SER A 515 8.42 -9.77 -14.85
C SER A 515 7.87 -8.44 -14.31
N MET A 516 8.59 -7.69 -13.45
CA MET A 516 8.43 -6.25 -13.18
C MET A 516 8.63 -5.33 -14.42
N LYS A 517 8.32 -5.87 -15.61
CA LYS A 517 7.49 -5.15 -16.56
C LYS A 517 6.06 -5.05 -15.98
N GLU A 518 5.87 -4.17 -15.00
CA GLU A 518 4.76 -3.21 -15.13
C GLU A 518 4.98 -2.63 -16.52
N ARG A 519 4.25 -3.15 -17.54
CA ARG A 519 4.52 -2.81 -18.93
C ARG A 519 4.47 -1.29 -18.98
N LYS A 520 5.53 -0.61 -19.44
CA LYS A 520 5.47 0.83 -19.74
C LYS A 520 4.44 1.01 -20.87
N ARG A 521 3.15 0.98 -20.53
CA ARG A 521 2.07 1.52 -21.36
C ARG A 521 2.52 2.95 -21.61
N ASN A 522 2.67 3.33 -22.87
CA ASN A 522 3.06 4.69 -23.19
C ASN A 522 2.04 5.63 -22.53
N ALA A 523 2.49 6.72 -21.90
CA ALA A 523 1.61 7.59 -21.12
C ALA A 523 0.37 8.02 -21.95
N PRO A 524 -0.81 8.21 -21.35
CA PRO A 524 -2.05 8.42 -22.11
C PRO A 524 -1.93 9.57 -23.12
N LEU A 525 -2.70 9.48 -24.19
CA LEU A 525 -2.63 10.33 -25.38
C LEU A 525 -1.37 10.19 -26.26
N SER A 526 -0.28 9.55 -25.79
CA SER A 526 0.93 9.36 -26.63
C SER A 526 0.69 8.53 -27.89
N ASN A 527 -0.16 7.49 -27.82
CA ASN A 527 -0.56 6.66 -28.95
C ASN A 527 -1.53 7.40 -29.90
N LEU A 528 -2.22 8.45 -29.44
CA LEU A 528 -3.18 9.26 -30.21
C LEU A 528 -2.52 10.38 -31.02
N VAL A 529 -1.19 10.31 -31.15
CA VAL A 529 -0.34 11.23 -31.93
C VAL A 529 0.26 10.53 -33.17
N GLN A 530 -0.05 9.23 -33.36
CA GLN A 530 0.24 8.44 -34.57
C GLN A 530 -0.95 8.46 -35.53
#